data_AF-A0A3D4PRJ8-F1
#
_entry.id   AF-A0A3D4PRJ8-F1
#
_cell.length_a   1.000
_cell.length_b   1.000
_cell.length_c   1.000
_cell.angle_alpha   90.00
_cell.angle_beta   90.00
_cell.angle_gamma   90.00
#
_symmetry.space_group_name_H-M   'P 1'
#
loop_
_entity.id
_entity.type
_entity.pdbx_description
1 polymer ?
#
loop_
_entity_poly.entity_id
_entity_poly.type
_entity_poly.pdbx_seq_one_letter_code
_entity_poly.pdbx_strand_id
1 'polypeptide(L)'
;MVSATSPSSAARPIPYLQYKNAIRRIDRSSLLKACGIASARIEADGLTPGANQPFSHWAIVDIARVALAHAGPHPIVADQALLGYLCSLHLNIDDPVMHEEPTSSVGVILRITYDQFPWQLDVLSTFARVLNLFGPEASWPSGKQPSVMTGGWFLRLFGVDIETYVAAIFVAFSGAASNGGSFDQGWLENDAFRRFGERFDVDAVRGVIDRHLTIGLTEFKDANAEAESRVPPSLRKYAFNPLRDKPFIVGILPQPFAPNVRAVLDKISPLSIFYSGISTFGNGFSTDLGHVFEAYVGNQLRLLGFDNVVPEVKYHNGHDLVDSIDWFVLLEDFLLLIECKSTRPDESMRLGALDLAKSMQRQIGKGIDQINKTYSFLTEIASQETRIEASKKVIGIVVTLEDHFAASSIVRPDLTTADVPTTVLSVRELEQLMTLEQGDLADLLSASIAECGSDNVLHVRIDDATPIAPNPLLQSSFDSSAVMQMIDAWR
;
A
#
# COMPACT_ATOMS: atom_id res chain seq x y z
N MET A 1 -33.40 25.94 -1.49
CA MET A 1 -32.18 26.75 -1.38
C MET A 1 -31.91 26.98 0.10
N VAL A 2 -31.04 26.17 0.70
CA VAL A 2 -30.57 26.38 2.08
C VAL A 2 -29.26 27.16 1.98
N SER A 3 -29.24 28.28 2.68
CA SER A 3 -28.14 29.25 2.76
C SER A 3 -26.86 28.59 3.26
N ALA A 4 -25.74 28.84 2.58
CA ALA A 4 -24.41 28.47 3.04
C ALA A 4 -24.02 29.38 4.21
N THR A 5 -24.17 28.89 5.44
CA THR A 5 -23.66 29.53 6.64
C THR A 5 -22.17 29.27 6.80
N SER A 6 -21.46 30.35 7.17
CA SER A 6 -20.07 30.52 7.60
C SER A 6 -19.47 29.38 8.45
N PRO A 7 -18.12 29.26 8.52
CA PRO A 7 -17.46 28.09 9.09
C PRO A 7 -17.73 27.92 10.60
N SER A 8 -18.59 26.95 10.88
CA SER A 8 -18.39 25.84 11.82
C SER A 8 -17.72 26.19 13.16
N SER A 9 -18.53 26.33 14.21
CA SER A 9 -18.15 25.80 15.52
C SER A 9 -17.68 24.36 15.32
N ALA A 10 -16.45 24.01 15.71
CA ALA A 10 -15.91 22.65 15.58
C ALA A 10 -16.99 21.64 16.00
N ALA A 11 -17.42 20.80 15.05
CA ALA A 11 -18.44 19.81 15.32
C ALA A 11 -17.96 18.95 16.50
N ARG A 12 -18.85 18.70 17.46
CA ARG A 12 -18.49 17.90 18.64
C ARG A 12 -18.17 16.46 18.20
N PRO A 13 -17.10 15.84 18.73
CA PRO A 13 -16.82 14.42 18.52
C PRO A 13 -18.05 13.57 18.88
N ILE A 14 -18.28 12.50 18.13
CA ILE A 14 -19.42 11.57 18.33
C ILE A 14 -18.95 10.14 18.56
N PRO A 15 -19.61 9.35 19.43
CA PRO A 15 -19.28 7.93 19.58
C PRO A 15 -19.52 7.15 18.28
N TYR A 16 -18.70 6.13 18.02
CA TYR A 16 -18.87 5.25 16.85
C TYR A 16 -20.28 4.61 16.76
N LEU A 17 -20.90 4.31 17.91
CA LEU A 17 -22.28 3.80 17.96
C LEU A 17 -23.30 4.79 17.39
N GLN A 18 -23.13 6.09 17.63
CA GLN A 18 -24.01 7.13 17.09
C GLN A 18 -23.90 7.19 15.56
N TYR A 19 -22.68 7.13 15.03
CA TYR A 19 -22.42 7.03 13.59
C TYR A 19 -23.05 5.77 12.97
N LYS A 20 -22.84 4.59 13.56
CA LYS A 20 -23.50 3.34 13.12
C LYS A 20 -25.02 3.47 13.11
N ASN A 21 -25.60 4.06 14.15
CA ASN A 21 -27.05 4.25 14.24
C ASN A 21 -27.61 5.22 13.19
N ALA A 22 -26.84 6.24 12.79
CA ALA A 22 -27.23 7.12 11.68
C ALA A 22 -27.34 6.35 10.36
N ILE A 23 -26.34 5.51 10.05
CA ILE A 23 -26.32 4.69 8.82
C ILE A 23 -27.45 3.66 8.80
N ARG A 24 -27.74 3.00 9.93
CA ARG A 24 -28.79 1.96 10.03
C ARG A 24 -30.21 2.46 9.74
N ARG A 25 -30.44 3.77 9.79
CA ARG A 25 -31.73 4.41 9.51
C ARG A 25 -31.88 4.82 8.05
N ILE A 26 -31.01 4.36 7.17
CA ILE A 26 -31.00 4.69 5.75
C ILE A 26 -31.15 3.39 4.96
N ASP A 27 -31.88 3.45 3.86
CA ASP A 27 -32.04 2.31 2.97
C ASP A 27 -30.68 1.89 2.42
N ARG A 28 -30.29 0.65 2.72
CA ARG A 28 -28.98 0.12 2.35
C ARG A 28 -28.71 0.24 0.85
N SER A 29 -29.66 -0.14 0.01
CA SER A 29 -29.46 -0.19 -1.44
C SER A 29 -29.24 1.19 -2.03
N SER A 30 -30.01 2.19 -1.60
CA SER A 30 -29.83 3.59 -2.00
C SER A 30 -28.50 4.18 -1.51
N LEU A 31 -28.08 3.84 -0.28
CA LEU A 31 -26.83 4.31 0.29
C LEU A 31 -25.62 3.73 -0.46
N LEU A 32 -25.63 2.43 -0.76
CA LEU A 32 -24.57 1.82 -1.57
C LEU A 32 -24.49 2.48 -2.96
N LYS A 33 -25.62 2.74 -3.63
CA LYS A 33 -25.64 3.48 -4.90
C LYS A 33 -25.02 4.87 -4.76
N ALA A 34 -25.38 5.61 -3.71
CA ALA A 34 -24.80 6.93 -3.46
C ALA A 34 -23.28 6.85 -3.27
N CYS A 35 -22.78 5.85 -2.52
CA CYS A 35 -21.36 5.57 -2.33
C CYS A 35 -20.63 5.30 -3.66
N GLY A 36 -21.17 4.40 -4.51
CA GLY A 36 -20.53 4.07 -5.79
C GLY A 36 -20.47 5.26 -6.75
N ILE A 37 -21.54 6.07 -6.82
CA ILE A 37 -21.57 7.30 -7.62
C ILE A 37 -20.53 8.32 -7.12
N ALA A 38 -20.46 8.53 -5.80
CA ALA A 38 -19.49 9.45 -5.22
C ALA A 38 -18.05 8.97 -5.45
N SER A 39 -17.78 7.67 -5.25
CA SER A 39 -16.46 7.09 -5.46
C SER A 39 -16.03 7.17 -6.92
N ALA A 40 -16.93 6.88 -7.87
CA ALA A 40 -16.66 7.01 -9.30
C ALA A 40 -16.33 8.45 -9.69
N ARG A 41 -17.02 9.43 -9.08
CA ARG A 41 -16.75 10.84 -9.31
C ARG A 41 -15.38 11.27 -8.80
N ILE A 42 -14.93 10.77 -7.63
CA ILE A 42 -13.59 11.08 -7.13
C ILE A 42 -12.52 10.62 -8.12
N GLU A 43 -12.67 9.43 -8.70
CA GLU A 43 -11.73 8.92 -9.73
C GLU A 43 -11.76 9.74 -11.02
N ALA A 44 -12.95 10.20 -11.46
CA ALA A 44 -13.09 10.98 -12.68
C ALA A 44 -12.56 12.42 -12.53
N ASP A 45 -12.80 13.06 -11.39
CA ASP A 45 -12.39 14.46 -11.12
C ASP A 45 -10.90 14.54 -10.70
N GLY A 46 -10.29 13.40 -10.35
CA GLY A 46 -8.98 13.33 -9.71
C GLY A 46 -8.98 13.88 -8.28
N LEU A 47 -7.94 13.57 -7.50
CA LEU A 47 -7.71 14.19 -6.19
C LEU A 47 -7.18 15.62 -6.37
N THR A 48 -8.01 16.55 -6.87
CA THR A 48 -7.58 17.96 -6.97
C THR A 48 -7.57 18.58 -5.57
N PRO A 49 -6.42 19.02 -5.03
CA PRO A 49 -6.36 19.68 -3.73
C PRO A 49 -7.20 20.96 -3.76
N GLY A 50 -8.16 21.09 -2.86
CA GLY A 50 -9.01 22.28 -2.73
C GLY A 50 -10.37 22.20 -3.42
N ALA A 51 -10.72 21.11 -4.10
CA ALA A 51 -12.11 20.87 -4.46
C ALA A 51 -12.91 20.66 -3.15
N ASN A 52 -13.97 21.44 -2.92
CA ASN A 52 -14.93 21.27 -1.82
C ASN A 52 -15.74 19.97 -1.99
N GLN A 53 -15.08 18.82 -2.16
CA GLN A 53 -15.73 17.53 -2.22
C GLN A 53 -15.94 17.04 -0.78
N PRO A 54 -17.20 16.82 -0.35
CA PRO A 54 -17.50 16.34 1.00
C PRO A 54 -17.22 14.83 1.14
N PHE A 55 -16.47 14.23 0.22
CA PHE A 55 -16.32 12.79 0.06
C PHE A 55 -14.84 12.40 0.08
N SER A 56 -14.56 11.24 0.66
CA SER A 56 -13.27 10.59 0.61
C SER A 56 -13.44 9.09 0.48
N HIS A 57 -12.48 8.40 -0.16
CA HIS A 57 -12.56 6.95 -0.33
C HIS A 57 -12.64 6.20 1.01
N TRP A 58 -11.85 6.61 2.00
CA TRP A 58 -11.85 5.99 3.34
C TRP A 58 -13.20 6.13 4.06
N ALA A 59 -13.84 7.30 4.00
CA ALA A 59 -15.17 7.48 4.59
C ALA A 59 -16.23 6.68 3.82
N ILE A 60 -16.20 6.72 2.47
CA ILE A 60 -17.16 6.00 1.62
C ILE A 60 -17.11 4.48 1.90
N VAL A 61 -15.91 3.91 1.97
CA VAL A 61 -15.77 2.45 2.16
C VAL A 61 -16.22 2.01 3.54
N ASP A 62 -16.02 2.84 4.58
CA ASP A 62 -16.51 2.55 5.92
C ASP A 62 -18.04 2.68 6.02
N ILE A 63 -18.62 3.74 5.42
CA ILE A 63 -20.07 3.91 5.33
C ILE A 63 -20.71 2.69 4.66
N ALA A 64 -20.13 2.24 3.53
CA ALA A 64 -20.58 1.05 2.82
C ALA A 64 -20.44 -0.22 3.68
N ARG A 65 -19.32 -0.41 4.40
CA ARG A 65 -19.11 -1.52 5.34
C ARG A 65 -20.20 -1.56 6.40
N VAL A 66 -20.45 -0.43 7.07
CA VAL A 66 -21.47 -0.34 8.13
C VAL A 66 -22.87 -0.59 7.57
N ALA A 67 -23.18 -0.07 6.38
CA ALA A 67 -24.45 -0.31 5.70
C ALA A 67 -24.66 -1.79 5.37
N LEU A 68 -23.65 -2.46 4.83
CA LEU A 68 -23.69 -3.90 4.52
C LEU A 68 -23.84 -4.75 5.78
N ALA A 69 -23.07 -4.44 6.82
CA ALA A 69 -23.08 -5.20 8.07
C ALA A 69 -24.39 -5.03 8.86
N HIS A 70 -24.97 -3.83 8.88
CA HIS A 70 -26.00 -3.49 9.87
C HIS A 70 -27.27 -2.84 9.33
N ALA A 71 -27.29 -2.33 8.10
CA ALA A 71 -28.48 -1.71 7.51
C ALA A 71 -29.31 -2.72 6.69
N GLY A 72 -30.57 -2.37 6.50
CA GLY A 72 -31.54 -3.10 5.69
C GLY A 72 -32.42 -2.14 4.90
N PRO A 73 -33.54 -2.63 4.34
CA PRO A 73 -34.53 -1.75 3.70
C PRO A 73 -35.09 -0.73 4.70
N HIS A 74 -35.21 0.53 4.28
CA HIS A 74 -35.72 1.61 5.14
C HIS A 74 -36.44 2.69 4.30
N PRO A 75 -37.38 3.49 4.86
CA PRO A 75 -38.04 4.56 4.09
C PRO A 75 -37.15 5.73 3.67
N ILE A 76 -36.02 5.94 4.36
CA ILE A 76 -35.11 7.05 4.07
C ILE A 76 -34.15 6.63 2.97
N VAL A 77 -34.30 7.23 1.79
CA VAL A 77 -33.45 7.00 0.62
C VAL A 77 -32.24 7.96 0.66
N ALA A 78 -31.04 7.43 0.44
CA ALA A 78 -29.83 8.23 0.40
C ALA A 78 -29.68 9.00 -0.92
N ASP A 79 -29.27 10.25 -0.81
CA ASP A 79 -28.74 11.06 -1.90
C ASP A 79 -27.30 11.49 -1.58
N GLN A 80 -26.70 12.28 -2.47
CA GLN A 80 -25.32 12.77 -2.32
C GLN A 80 -25.15 13.74 -1.14
N ALA A 81 -26.20 14.49 -0.79
CA ALA A 81 -26.16 15.41 0.35
C ALA A 81 -26.15 14.65 1.68
N LEU A 82 -26.98 13.61 1.80
CA LEU A 82 -27.00 12.73 2.95
C LEU A 82 -25.69 11.95 3.09
N LEU A 83 -25.12 11.47 1.98
CA LEU A 83 -23.80 10.84 2.00
C LEU A 83 -22.73 11.82 2.50
N GLY A 84 -22.73 13.07 2.03
CA GLY A 84 -21.79 14.10 2.50
C GLY A 84 -21.93 14.38 3.99
N TYR A 85 -23.16 14.37 4.53
CA TYR A 85 -23.40 14.43 5.96
C TYR A 85 -22.77 13.23 6.69
N LEU A 86 -22.95 12.00 6.20
CA LEU A 86 -22.36 10.81 6.81
C LEU A 86 -20.82 10.82 6.77
N CYS A 87 -20.22 11.33 5.69
CA CYS A 87 -18.78 11.57 5.63
C CYS A 87 -18.33 12.59 6.69
N SER A 88 -19.09 13.66 6.90
CA SER A 88 -18.81 14.60 7.98
C SER A 88 -18.92 13.94 9.36
N LEU A 89 -19.88 13.04 9.57
CA LEU A 89 -19.97 12.26 10.81
C LEU A 89 -18.77 11.34 10.98
N HIS A 90 -18.31 10.69 9.91
CA HIS A 90 -17.14 9.80 9.93
C HIS A 90 -15.87 10.50 10.41
N LEU A 91 -15.63 11.73 9.94
CA LEU A 91 -14.50 12.57 10.36
C LEU A 91 -14.60 13.02 11.82
N ASN A 92 -15.81 13.11 12.36
CA ASN A 92 -16.07 13.49 13.75
C ASN A 92 -16.27 12.29 14.67
N ILE A 93 -16.01 11.06 14.22
CA ILE A 93 -16.03 9.91 15.13
C ILE A 93 -14.91 10.10 16.16
N ASP A 94 -15.30 10.09 17.41
CA ASP A 94 -14.42 10.18 18.55
C ASP A 94 -13.44 9.00 18.59
N ASP A 95 -12.18 9.29 18.90
CA ASP A 95 -11.16 8.26 19.08
C ASP A 95 -11.09 7.91 20.57
N PRO A 96 -11.30 6.64 20.96
CA PRO A 96 -11.42 6.24 22.36
C PRO A 96 -10.21 6.60 23.22
N VAL A 97 -9.03 6.75 22.60
CA VAL A 97 -7.78 7.13 23.27
C VAL A 97 -7.78 8.61 23.71
N MET A 98 -8.66 9.45 23.17
CA MET A 98 -8.85 10.83 23.65
C MET A 98 -9.43 10.89 25.07
N HIS A 99 -9.89 9.76 25.61
CA HIS A 99 -10.62 9.69 26.89
C HIS A 99 -10.03 8.71 27.91
N GLU A 100 -9.12 7.83 27.51
CA GLU A 100 -8.43 6.87 28.38
C GLU A 100 -6.93 7.25 28.50
N GLU A 101 -6.31 6.98 29.65
CA GLU A 101 -4.89 7.25 30.01
C GLU A 101 -3.86 7.02 28.87
N PRO A 102 -2.63 7.61 28.93
CA PRO A 102 -1.83 8.05 27.79
C PRO A 102 -1.35 6.91 26.88
N THR A 103 -2.27 6.34 26.12
CA THR A 103 -1.98 5.77 24.83
C THR A 103 -1.63 6.97 23.94
N SER A 104 -0.38 6.98 23.50
CA SER A 104 0.26 8.18 22.98
C SER A 104 -0.52 8.74 21.79
N SER A 105 -0.49 10.07 21.62
CA SER A 105 -1.01 10.76 20.42
C SER A 105 -0.57 10.09 19.11
N VAL A 106 0.58 9.40 19.13
CA VAL A 106 1.08 8.48 18.10
C VAL A 106 0.03 7.48 17.65
N GLY A 107 -0.66 6.78 18.56
CA GLY A 107 -1.66 5.78 18.19
C GLY A 107 -2.85 6.37 17.43
N VAL A 108 -3.31 7.56 17.83
CA VAL A 108 -4.35 8.31 17.10
C VAL A 108 -3.87 8.67 15.71
N ILE A 109 -2.64 9.19 15.59
CA ILE A 109 -2.07 9.56 14.31
C ILE A 109 -1.92 8.34 13.40
N LEU A 110 -1.39 7.22 13.89
CA LEU A 110 -1.26 5.98 13.11
C LEU A 110 -2.63 5.51 12.59
N ARG A 111 -3.66 5.51 13.44
CA ARG A 111 -5.01 5.11 13.01
C ARG A 111 -5.57 6.02 11.91
N ILE A 112 -5.41 7.33 12.05
CA ILE A 112 -5.79 8.31 11.03
C ILE A 112 -5.01 8.06 9.73
N THR A 113 -3.70 7.92 9.84
CA THR A 113 -2.80 7.75 8.71
C THR A 113 -3.08 6.46 7.95
N TYR A 114 -3.23 5.32 8.62
CA TYR A 114 -3.54 4.03 8.00
C TYR A 114 -4.98 3.92 7.49
N ASP A 115 -5.89 4.78 7.96
CA ASP A 115 -7.24 4.91 7.39
C ASP A 115 -7.21 5.71 6.07
N GLN A 116 -6.40 6.77 5.99
CA GLN A 116 -6.46 7.76 4.90
C GLN A 116 -5.41 7.56 3.80
N PHE A 117 -4.14 7.36 4.16
CA PHE A 117 -3.02 7.44 3.21
C PHE A 117 -2.98 6.31 2.19
N PRO A 118 -3.39 5.06 2.49
CA PRO A 118 -3.44 4.01 1.47
C PRO A 118 -4.27 4.37 0.23
N TRP A 119 -5.27 5.24 0.38
CA TRP A 119 -6.14 5.68 -0.73
C TRP A 119 -5.51 6.77 -1.61
N GLN A 120 -4.37 7.31 -1.20
CA GLN A 120 -3.68 8.41 -1.88
C GLN A 120 -2.45 7.93 -2.65
N LEU A 121 -2.18 6.62 -2.64
CA LEU A 121 -1.05 6.04 -3.36
C LEU A 121 -1.24 6.14 -4.88
N ASP A 122 -0.13 6.31 -5.60
CA ASP A 122 -0.15 6.33 -7.05
C ASP A 122 -0.48 4.95 -7.62
N VAL A 123 -1.53 4.88 -8.43
CA VAL A 123 -2.02 3.62 -9.02
C VAL A 123 -1.01 3.06 -10.00
N LEU A 124 -0.46 3.92 -10.86
CA LEU A 124 0.36 3.50 -11.99
C LEU A 124 1.67 2.89 -11.48
N SER A 125 2.31 3.55 -10.52
CA SER A 125 3.50 3.04 -9.83
C SER A 125 3.22 1.73 -9.11
N THR A 126 2.08 1.63 -8.43
CA THR A 126 1.69 0.39 -7.72
C THR A 126 1.48 -0.77 -8.69
N PHE A 127 0.82 -0.53 -9.82
CA PHE A 127 0.64 -1.52 -10.88
C PHE A 127 1.97 -1.95 -11.50
N ALA A 128 2.82 -0.99 -11.90
CA ALA A 128 4.13 -1.30 -12.46
C ALA A 128 4.99 -2.09 -11.47
N ARG A 129 4.94 -1.76 -10.17
CA ARG A 129 5.62 -2.51 -9.12
C ARG A 129 5.12 -3.95 -9.00
N VAL A 130 3.81 -4.18 -9.13
CA VAL A 130 3.25 -5.55 -9.18
C VAL A 130 3.86 -6.36 -10.32
N LEU A 131 4.01 -5.77 -11.52
CA LEU A 131 4.64 -6.46 -12.64
C LEU A 131 6.12 -6.76 -12.39
N ASN A 132 6.86 -5.83 -11.77
CA ASN A 132 8.27 -6.05 -11.43
C ASN A 132 8.47 -7.12 -10.35
N LEU A 133 7.57 -7.23 -9.38
CA LEU A 133 7.69 -8.17 -8.26
C LEU A 133 7.08 -9.54 -8.54
N PHE A 134 6.04 -9.62 -9.36
CA PHE A 134 5.28 -10.85 -9.55
C PHE A 134 5.18 -11.30 -11.01
N GLY A 135 5.71 -10.50 -11.93
CA GLY A 135 5.78 -10.84 -13.35
C GLY A 135 6.80 -11.92 -13.68
N PRO A 136 6.77 -12.44 -14.92
CA PRO A 136 7.71 -13.47 -15.37
C PRO A 136 9.17 -12.98 -15.39
N GLU A 137 9.37 -11.67 -15.55
CA GLU A 137 10.69 -11.01 -15.57
C GLU A 137 11.15 -10.56 -14.17
N ALA A 138 10.45 -10.96 -13.11
CA ALA A 138 10.85 -10.63 -11.74
C ALA A 138 12.26 -11.16 -11.45
N SER A 139 13.12 -10.26 -10.98
CA SER A 139 14.53 -10.56 -10.76
C SER A 139 14.74 -11.36 -9.47
N TRP A 140 15.81 -12.15 -9.43
CA TRP A 140 16.21 -12.94 -8.26
C TRP A 140 17.68 -12.66 -7.90
N PRO A 141 18.04 -12.65 -6.60
CA PRO A 141 19.43 -12.55 -6.19
C PRO A 141 20.22 -13.78 -6.64
N SER A 142 21.51 -13.60 -6.93
CA SER A 142 22.38 -14.68 -7.39
C SER A 142 22.47 -15.81 -6.36
N GLY A 143 22.35 -17.06 -6.81
CA GLY A 143 22.44 -18.23 -5.93
C GLY A 143 21.21 -18.49 -5.06
N LYS A 144 20.17 -17.65 -5.11
CA LYS A 144 18.85 -17.94 -4.52
C LYS A 144 17.96 -18.59 -5.58
N GLN A 145 17.04 -19.45 -5.14
CA GLN A 145 16.07 -20.12 -6.03
C GLN A 145 14.69 -20.07 -5.38
N PRO A 146 13.61 -19.89 -6.17
CA PRO A 146 12.24 -19.92 -5.65
C PRO A 146 11.91 -21.29 -5.05
N SER A 147 11.29 -21.27 -3.87
CA SER A 147 10.71 -22.45 -3.25
C SER A 147 9.25 -22.69 -3.68
N VAL A 148 8.47 -21.61 -3.81
CA VAL A 148 7.04 -21.64 -4.16
C VAL A 148 6.68 -20.71 -5.32
N MET A 149 7.38 -19.58 -5.47
CA MET A 149 7.27 -18.64 -6.60
C MET A 149 7.99 -19.18 -7.86
N THR A 150 7.87 -20.48 -8.10
CA THR A 150 8.40 -21.18 -9.28
C THR A 150 7.50 -20.97 -10.49
N GLY A 151 7.95 -21.39 -11.69
CA GLY A 151 7.14 -21.29 -12.92
C GLY A 151 5.66 -21.70 -12.71
N GLY A 152 4.75 -20.82 -13.14
CA GLY A 152 3.30 -21.01 -13.03
C GLY A 152 2.71 -20.83 -11.62
N TRP A 153 3.46 -20.32 -10.63
CA TRP A 153 2.91 -20.08 -9.28
C TRP A 153 1.71 -19.14 -9.27
N PHE A 154 1.74 -18.09 -10.09
CA PHE A 154 0.66 -17.11 -10.19
C PHE A 154 -0.61 -17.76 -10.75
N LEU A 155 -0.46 -18.63 -11.75
CA LEU A 155 -1.54 -19.44 -12.31
C LEU A 155 -2.15 -20.37 -11.26
N ARG A 156 -1.33 -21.01 -10.41
CA ARG A 156 -1.84 -21.85 -9.30
C ARG A 156 -2.62 -21.04 -8.26
N LEU A 157 -2.23 -19.78 -8.03
CA LEU A 157 -2.85 -18.92 -7.05
C LEU A 157 -4.16 -18.31 -7.55
N PHE A 158 -4.16 -17.71 -8.73
CA PHE A 158 -5.30 -16.93 -9.24
C PHE A 158 -6.09 -17.64 -10.34
N GLY A 159 -5.58 -18.75 -10.88
CA GLY A 159 -6.19 -19.48 -11.99
C GLY A 159 -5.94 -18.85 -13.37
N VAL A 160 -5.15 -17.78 -13.44
CA VAL A 160 -4.75 -17.07 -14.67
C VAL A 160 -3.31 -16.56 -14.55
N ASP A 161 -2.70 -16.10 -15.63
CA ASP A 161 -1.45 -15.33 -15.56
C ASP A 161 -1.66 -13.90 -15.02
N ILE A 162 -0.55 -13.24 -14.69
CA ILE A 162 -0.57 -11.90 -14.07
C ILE A 162 -1.18 -10.84 -14.99
N GLU A 163 -0.91 -10.89 -16.30
CA GLU A 163 -1.45 -9.92 -17.26
C GLU A 163 -2.97 -10.05 -17.34
N THR A 164 -3.49 -11.28 -17.39
CA THR A 164 -4.93 -11.57 -17.38
C THR A 164 -5.60 -11.16 -16.06
N TYR A 165 -4.93 -11.41 -14.92
CA TYR A 165 -5.43 -10.98 -13.61
C TYR A 165 -5.55 -9.46 -13.53
N VAL A 166 -4.52 -8.75 -13.98
CA VAL A 166 -4.53 -7.29 -13.99
C VAL A 166 -5.54 -6.75 -15.02
N ALA A 167 -5.64 -7.35 -16.20
CA ALA A 167 -6.64 -7.01 -17.20
C ALA A 167 -8.05 -7.09 -16.62
N ALA A 168 -8.36 -8.17 -15.89
CA ALA A 168 -9.65 -8.36 -15.26
C ALA A 168 -9.96 -7.26 -14.24
N ILE A 169 -8.98 -6.86 -13.43
CA ILE A 169 -9.17 -5.78 -12.46
C ILE A 169 -9.36 -4.43 -13.16
N PHE A 170 -8.56 -4.12 -14.19
CA PHE A 170 -8.72 -2.88 -14.95
C PHE A 170 -10.08 -2.77 -15.62
N VAL A 171 -10.57 -3.85 -16.22
CA VAL A 171 -11.90 -3.87 -16.85
C VAL A 171 -13.00 -3.70 -15.81
N ALA A 172 -12.89 -4.42 -14.68
CA ALA A 172 -13.86 -4.32 -13.60
C ALA A 172 -13.89 -2.90 -13.00
N PHE A 173 -12.72 -2.31 -12.76
CA PHE A 173 -12.58 -0.93 -12.31
C PHE A 173 -13.18 0.04 -13.32
N SER A 174 -12.79 -0.03 -14.59
CA SER A 174 -13.23 0.91 -15.63
C SER A 174 -14.74 0.85 -15.82
N GLY A 175 -15.31 -0.35 -15.82
CA GLY A 175 -16.76 -0.55 -15.90
C GLY A 175 -17.48 0.02 -14.68
N ALA A 176 -17.00 -0.27 -13.47
CA ALA A 176 -17.60 0.24 -12.23
C ALA A 176 -17.49 1.76 -12.11
N ALA A 177 -16.31 2.34 -12.37
CA ALA A 177 -16.08 3.78 -12.34
C ALA A 177 -16.97 4.51 -13.37
N SER A 178 -17.13 3.95 -14.57
CA SER A 178 -17.98 4.56 -15.61
C SER A 178 -19.49 4.49 -15.31
N ASN A 179 -19.91 3.59 -14.40
CA ASN A 179 -21.32 3.28 -14.14
C ASN A 179 -21.69 3.43 -12.66
N GLY A 180 -21.03 4.35 -11.94
CA GLY A 180 -21.37 4.71 -10.56
C GLY A 180 -21.31 3.52 -9.58
N GLY A 181 -20.33 2.63 -9.77
CA GLY A 181 -20.09 1.43 -8.98
C GLY A 181 -20.69 0.14 -9.57
N SER A 182 -21.61 0.22 -10.54
CA SER A 182 -22.23 -0.97 -11.14
C SER A 182 -21.32 -1.61 -12.18
N PHE A 183 -21.22 -2.94 -12.20
CA PHE A 183 -20.48 -3.66 -13.23
C PHE A 183 -21.34 -4.80 -13.80
N ASP A 184 -21.63 -4.73 -15.10
CA ASP A 184 -22.35 -5.79 -15.82
C ASP A 184 -21.37 -6.62 -16.64
N GLN A 185 -21.25 -7.90 -16.30
CA GLN A 185 -20.34 -8.82 -16.98
C GLN A 185 -20.74 -9.14 -18.42
N GLY A 186 -22.01 -8.88 -18.78
CA GLY A 186 -22.48 -8.97 -20.17
C GLY A 186 -21.78 -7.95 -21.07
N TRP A 187 -21.20 -6.88 -20.53
CA TRP A 187 -20.44 -5.92 -21.33
C TRP A 187 -19.23 -6.54 -22.02
N LEU A 188 -18.66 -7.59 -21.45
CA LEU A 188 -17.53 -8.31 -22.04
C LEU A 188 -17.89 -9.01 -23.37
N GLU A 189 -19.18 -9.23 -23.64
CA GLU A 189 -19.68 -9.78 -24.91
C GLU A 189 -19.94 -8.71 -25.98
N ASN A 190 -19.88 -7.43 -25.63
CA ASN A 190 -20.13 -6.37 -26.61
C ASN A 190 -19.01 -6.31 -27.66
N ASP A 191 -19.38 -5.97 -28.90
CA ASP A 191 -18.42 -5.80 -30.01
C ASP A 191 -17.29 -4.80 -29.69
N ALA A 192 -17.55 -3.83 -28.81
CA ALA A 192 -16.55 -2.88 -28.32
C ALA A 192 -15.38 -3.59 -27.59
N PHE A 193 -15.62 -4.73 -26.96
CA PHE A 193 -14.62 -5.57 -26.29
C PHE A 193 -14.05 -6.67 -27.19
N ARG A 194 -14.40 -6.72 -28.48
CA ARG A 194 -13.88 -7.74 -29.40
C ARG A 194 -12.34 -7.74 -29.46
N ARG A 195 -11.72 -6.55 -29.49
CA ARG A 195 -10.24 -6.39 -29.44
C ARG A 195 -9.64 -6.85 -28.11
N PHE A 196 -10.38 -6.70 -27.02
CA PHE A 196 -9.97 -7.23 -25.71
C PHE A 196 -9.96 -8.76 -25.75
N GLY A 197 -11.01 -9.37 -26.27
CA GLY A 197 -11.13 -10.82 -26.45
C GLY A 197 -10.12 -11.44 -27.43
N GLU A 198 -9.54 -10.64 -28.34
CA GLU A 198 -8.44 -11.07 -29.21
C GLU A 198 -7.13 -11.28 -28.43
N ARG A 199 -6.97 -10.63 -27.25
CA ARG A 199 -5.74 -10.67 -26.45
C ARG A 199 -5.90 -11.41 -25.11
N PHE A 200 -7.09 -11.36 -24.52
CA PHE A 200 -7.38 -11.97 -23.22
C PHE A 200 -8.55 -12.92 -23.33
N ASP A 201 -8.45 -14.07 -22.67
CA ASP A 201 -9.58 -14.99 -22.52
C ASP A 201 -10.65 -14.35 -21.63
N VAL A 202 -11.80 -14.04 -22.23
CA VAL A 202 -12.94 -13.38 -21.57
C VAL A 202 -13.49 -14.22 -20.41
N ASP A 203 -13.51 -15.54 -20.54
CA ASP A 203 -14.01 -16.42 -19.49
C ASP A 203 -13.03 -16.48 -18.32
N ALA A 204 -11.72 -16.44 -18.61
CA ALA A 204 -10.69 -16.31 -17.59
C ALA A 204 -10.82 -14.99 -16.81
N VAL A 205 -11.07 -13.87 -17.52
CA VAL A 205 -11.30 -12.55 -16.93
C VAL A 205 -12.53 -12.56 -16.01
N ARG A 206 -13.66 -13.11 -16.47
CA ARG A 206 -14.86 -13.30 -15.65
C ARG A 206 -14.57 -14.14 -14.40
N GLY A 207 -13.85 -15.24 -14.59
CA GLY A 207 -13.45 -16.12 -13.49
C GLY A 207 -12.57 -15.45 -12.44
N VAL A 208 -11.81 -14.41 -12.80
CA VAL A 208 -11.08 -13.58 -11.82
C VAL A 208 -12.04 -12.67 -11.07
N ILE A 209 -12.95 -11.98 -11.76
CA ILE A 209 -13.89 -11.06 -11.15
C ILE A 209 -14.80 -11.79 -10.14
N ASP A 210 -15.31 -12.95 -10.53
CA ASP A 210 -16.21 -13.77 -9.71
C ASP A 210 -15.50 -14.33 -8.47
N ARG A 211 -14.31 -14.91 -8.64
CA ARG A 211 -13.61 -15.60 -7.53
C ARG A 211 -12.84 -14.65 -6.64
N HIS A 212 -12.23 -13.62 -7.22
CA HIS A 212 -11.24 -12.79 -6.53
C HIS A 212 -11.74 -11.42 -6.14
N LEU A 213 -12.80 -10.90 -6.76
CA LEU A 213 -13.28 -9.54 -6.50
C LEU A 213 -14.70 -9.48 -5.91
N THR A 214 -15.44 -10.58 -5.94
CA THR A 214 -16.87 -10.60 -5.58
C THR A 214 -17.12 -11.31 -4.26
N ILE A 215 -18.06 -10.80 -3.46
CA ILE A 215 -18.53 -11.41 -2.20
C ILE A 215 -20.05 -11.25 -2.05
N GLY A 216 -20.70 -12.28 -1.50
CA GLY A 216 -22.12 -12.24 -1.16
C GLY A 216 -22.38 -11.51 0.17
N LEU A 217 -23.60 -10.99 0.37
CA LEU A 217 -23.94 -10.28 1.60
C LEU A 217 -23.76 -11.11 2.89
N THR A 218 -24.08 -12.41 2.85
CA THR A 218 -23.91 -13.28 4.03
C THR A 218 -22.44 -13.44 4.38
N GLU A 219 -21.62 -13.84 3.40
CA GLU A 219 -20.18 -14.00 3.55
C GLU A 219 -19.51 -12.69 4.00
N PHE A 220 -19.95 -11.55 3.44
CA PHE A 220 -19.49 -10.24 3.86
C PHE A 220 -19.74 -9.99 5.35
N LYS A 221 -20.94 -10.31 5.84
CA LYS A 221 -21.29 -10.12 7.26
C LYS A 221 -20.45 -11.01 8.17
N ASP A 222 -20.20 -12.24 7.76
CA ASP A 222 -19.38 -13.19 8.52
C ASP A 222 -17.93 -12.71 8.60
N ALA A 223 -17.35 -12.31 7.46
CA ALA A 223 -16.00 -11.73 7.39
C ALA A 223 -15.87 -10.43 8.21
N ASN A 224 -16.89 -9.55 8.18
CA ASN A 224 -16.90 -8.32 8.97
C ASN A 224 -16.99 -8.62 10.48
N ALA A 225 -17.83 -9.59 10.88
CA ALA A 225 -17.97 -9.99 12.27
C ALA A 225 -16.67 -10.61 12.81
N GLU A 226 -16.00 -11.44 11.99
CA GLU A 226 -14.69 -11.98 12.31
C GLU A 226 -13.65 -10.87 12.50
N ALA A 227 -13.57 -9.90 11.58
CA ALA A 227 -12.68 -8.76 11.69
C ALA A 227 -12.96 -7.90 12.95
N GLU A 228 -14.22 -7.59 13.25
CA GLU A 228 -14.60 -6.86 14.47
C GLU A 228 -14.30 -7.63 15.76
N SER A 229 -14.23 -8.97 15.72
CA SER A 229 -13.94 -9.81 16.88
C SER A 229 -12.47 -9.80 17.31
N ARG A 230 -11.56 -9.48 16.37
CA ARG A 230 -10.11 -9.43 16.59
C ARG A 230 -9.65 -8.14 17.26
N VAL A 231 -10.51 -7.11 17.29
CA VAL A 231 -10.19 -5.80 17.84
C VAL A 231 -11.07 -5.44 19.04
N PRO A 232 -10.58 -4.61 19.99
CA PRO A 232 -11.39 -4.11 21.09
C PRO A 232 -12.65 -3.36 20.59
N PRO A 233 -13.77 -3.39 21.34
CA PRO A 233 -15.01 -2.70 20.94
C PRO A 233 -14.84 -1.22 20.58
N SER A 234 -13.94 -0.54 21.29
CA SER A 234 -13.60 0.86 21.08
C SER A 234 -12.88 1.14 19.75
N LEU A 235 -12.18 0.13 19.20
CA LEU A 235 -11.41 0.23 17.95
C LEU A 235 -12.09 -0.44 16.75
N ARG A 236 -13.34 -0.91 16.88
CA ARG A 236 -14.06 -1.59 15.78
C ARG A 236 -14.18 -0.77 14.50
N LYS A 237 -14.18 0.56 14.59
CA LYS A 237 -14.09 1.45 13.42
C LYS A 237 -12.89 1.08 12.54
N TYR A 238 -11.75 0.72 13.13
CA TYR A 238 -10.51 0.45 12.43
C TYR A 238 -10.27 -1.05 12.14
N ALA A 239 -11.25 -1.90 12.46
CA ALA A 239 -11.21 -3.31 12.07
C ALA A 239 -11.06 -3.45 10.54
N PHE A 240 -10.47 -4.55 10.09
CA PHE A 240 -10.37 -4.84 8.66
C PHE A 240 -11.72 -4.73 7.94
N ASN A 241 -11.73 -4.10 6.78
CA ASN A 241 -12.92 -3.93 5.95
C ASN A 241 -12.91 -4.98 4.83
N PRO A 242 -13.87 -5.94 4.79
CA PRO A 242 -13.88 -6.99 3.77
C PRO A 242 -13.98 -6.45 2.33
N LEU A 243 -14.49 -5.23 2.12
CA LEU A 243 -14.49 -4.59 0.80
C LEU A 243 -13.08 -4.33 0.24
N ARG A 244 -12.04 -4.31 1.08
CA ARG A 244 -10.64 -4.20 0.63
C ARG A 244 -10.12 -5.50 0.01
N ASP A 245 -10.73 -6.64 0.33
CA ASP A 245 -10.38 -7.92 -0.31
C ASP A 245 -11.35 -8.28 -1.44
N LYS A 246 -12.65 -8.09 -1.23
CA LYS A 246 -13.71 -8.38 -2.20
C LYS A 246 -14.56 -7.12 -2.45
N PRO A 247 -14.15 -6.24 -3.38
CA PRO A 247 -14.76 -4.93 -3.56
C PRO A 247 -16.18 -4.96 -4.14
N PHE A 248 -16.57 -6.02 -4.86
CA PHE A 248 -17.91 -6.17 -5.43
C PHE A 248 -18.83 -6.94 -4.52
N ILE A 249 -20.02 -6.39 -4.29
CA ILE A 249 -21.11 -7.06 -3.59
C ILE A 249 -22.16 -7.57 -4.59
N VAL A 250 -22.62 -8.80 -4.39
CA VAL A 250 -23.74 -9.40 -5.14
C VAL A 250 -24.94 -9.72 -4.25
N GLY A 251 -26.11 -9.88 -4.88
CA GLY A 251 -27.35 -10.27 -4.20
C GLY A 251 -28.09 -9.14 -3.47
N ILE A 252 -27.69 -7.88 -3.67
CA ILE A 252 -28.38 -6.69 -3.14
C ILE A 252 -28.93 -5.82 -4.26
N LEU A 253 -28.10 -5.54 -5.26
CA LEU A 253 -28.46 -4.82 -6.48
C LEU A 253 -28.53 -5.81 -7.66
N PRO A 254 -29.19 -5.44 -8.77
CA PRO A 254 -29.35 -6.34 -9.92
C PRO A 254 -28.03 -6.83 -10.53
N GLN A 255 -27.00 -5.99 -10.48
CA GLN A 255 -25.66 -6.28 -10.97
C GLN A 255 -24.64 -6.27 -9.82
N PRO A 256 -23.50 -6.96 -9.97
CA PRO A 256 -22.33 -6.76 -9.09
C PRO A 256 -22.04 -5.27 -8.92
N PHE A 257 -21.79 -4.87 -7.67
CA PHE A 257 -21.67 -3.46 -7.34
C PHE A 257 -20.51 -3.19 -6.39
N ALA A 258 -19.62 -2.26 -6.76
CA ALA A 258 -18.51 -1.77 -5.95
C ALA A 258 -18.89 -0.43 -5.30
N PRO A 259 -19.16 -0.38 -3.97
CA PRO A 259 -19.49 0.86 -3.29
C PRO A 259 -18.33 1.85 -3.24
N ASN A 260 -17.10 1.35 -3.33
CA ASN A 260 -15.91 2.15 -3.52
C ASN A 260 -15.14 1.53 -4.70
N VAL A 261 -15.11 2.24 -5.83
CA VAL A 261 -14.48 1.72 -7.06
C VAL A 261 -12.96 1.67 -6.93
N ARG A 262 -12.35 2.51 -6.09
CA ARG A 262 -10.90 2.51 -5.85
C ARG A 262 -10.43 1.21 -5.21
N ALA A 263 -11.23 0.62 -4.33
CA ALA A 263 -10.93 -0.67 -3.73
C ALA A 263 -10.79 -1.81 -4.78
N VAL A 264 -11.34 -1.63 -5.99
CA VAL A 264 -11.12 -2.56 -7.11
C VAL A 264 -9.67 -2.49 -7.57
N LEU A 265 -9.11 -1.29 -7.77
CA LEU A 265 -7.71 -1.11 -8.17
C LEU A 265 -6.71 -1.58 -7.12
N ASP A 266 -7.04 -1.41 -5.83
CA ASP A 266 -6.17 -1.85 -4.72
C ASP A 266 -5.90 -3.37 -4.74
N LYS A 267 -6.69 -4.15 -5.50
CA LYS A 267 -6.40 -5.57 -5.72
C LYS A 267 -5.18 -5.83 -6.60
N ILE A 268 -4.72 -4.81 -7.33
CA ILE A 268 -3.42 -4.75 -8.01
C ILE A 268 -2.42 -4.04 -7.09
N SER A 269 -2.12 -4.65 -5.94
CA SER A 269 -1.09 -4.17 -5.02
C SER A 269 -0.24 -5.33 -4.52
N PRO A 270 1.05 -5.08 -4.16
CA PRO A 270 1.87 -6.10 -3.52
C PRO A 270 1.21 -6.65 -2.25
N LEU A 271 0.59 -5.79 -1.44
CA LEU A 271 -0.18 -6.19 -0.26
C LEU A 271 -1.31 -7.20 -0.57
N SER A 272 -2.11 -6.97 -1.60
CA SER A 272 -3.22 -7.86 -1.98
C SER A 272 -2.71 -9.23 -2.45
N ILE A 273 -1.68 -9.24 -3.28
CA ILE A 273 -1.06 -10.48 -3.78
C ILE A 273 -0.38 -11.21 -2.63
N PHE A 274 0.25 -10.48 -1.71
CA PHE A 274 0.91 -11.03 -0.53
C PHE A 274 -0.06 -11.88 0.31
N TYR A 275 -1.21 -11.32 0.68
CA TYR A 275 -2.16 -12.05 1.55
C TYR A 275 -2.75 -13.28 0.85
N SER A 276 -2.95 -13.20 -0.46
CA SER A 276 -3.35 -14.34 -1.29
C SER A 276 -2.26 -15.42 -1.36
N GLY A 277 -1.00 -14.99 -1.51
CA GLY A 277 0.16 -15.86 -1.54
C GLY A 277 0.38 -16.59 -0.21
N ILE A 278 0.30 -15.88 0.91
CA ILE A 278 0.43 -16.50 2.24
C ILE A 278 -0.70 -17.47 2.56
N SER A 279 -1.95 -17.13 2.24
CA SER A 279 -3.07 -18.04 2.52
C SER A 279 -2.94 -19.36 1.76
N THR A 280 -2.28 -19.34 0.60
CA THR A 280 -2.14 -20.51 -0.27
C THR A 280 -0.82 -21.28 -0.06
N PHE A 281 0.29 -20.57 0.08
CA PHE A 281 1.65 -21.15 0.08
C PHE A 281 2.38 -20.99 1.42
N GLY A 282 1.80 -20.27 2.38
CA GLY A 282 2.40 -20.04 3.70
C GLY A 282 3.75 -19.32 3.64
N ASN A 283 4.62 -19.62 4.61
CA ASN A 283 5.89 -18.90 4.80
C ASN A 283 6.85 -19.01 3.60
N GLY A 284 6.75 -20.06 2.78
CA GLY A 284 7.57 -20.18 1.56
C GLY A 284 7.38 -18.97 0.65
N PHE A 285 6.15 -18.44 0.57
CA PHE A 285 5.87 -17.26 -0.25
C PHE A 285 6.48 -15.99 0.33
N SER A 286 6.43 -15.79 1.65
CA SER A 286 7.09 -14.63 2.25
C SER A 286 8.62 -14.66 2.08
N THR A 287 9.23 -15.84 2.15
CA THR A 287 10.67 -15.99 1.94
C THR A 287 11.05 -15.67 0.50
N ASP A 288 10.35 -16.27 -0.46
CA ASP A 288 10.55 -16.03 -1.89
C ASP A 288 10.34 -14.55 -2.25
N LEU A 289 9.28 -13.91 -1.75
CA LEU A 289 9.03 -12.50 -1.97
C LEU A 289 10.12 -11.62 -1.34
N GLY A 290 10.71 -12.01 -0.21
CA GLY A 290 11.85 -11.33 0.36
C GLY A 290 13.02 -11.22 -0.63
N HIS A 291 13.36 -12.33 -1.28
CA HIS A 291 14.43 -12.36 -2.28
C HIS A 291 14.08 -11.57 -3.55
N VAL A 292 12.85 -11.68 -4.04
CA VAL A 292 12.43 -10.89 -5.21
C VAL A 292 12.44 -9.39 -4.90
N PHE A 293 12.02 -9.02 -3.68
CA PHE A 293 12.04 -7.64 -3.23
C PHE A 293 13.46 -7.08 -3.11
N GLU A 294 14.40 -7.86 -2.55
CA GLU A 294 15.82 -7.53 -2.49
C GLU A 294 16.39 -7.25 -3.90
N ALA A 295 16.10 -8.13 -4.87
CA ALA A 295 16.53 -7.93 -6.25
C ALA A 295 15.87 -6.71 -6.91
N TYR A 296 14.59 -6.47 -6.61
CA TYR A 296 13.86 -5.29 -7.10
C TYR A 296 14.49 -3.99 -6.60
N VAL A 297 14.82 -3.90 -5.30
CA VAL A 297 15.55 -2.76 -4.73
C VAL A 297 16.89 -2.58 -5.44
N GLY A 298 17.66 -3.66 -5.65
CA GLY A 298 18.90 -3.59 -6.41
C GLY A 298 18.74 -3.03 -7.83
N ASN A 299 17.65 -3.36 -8.52
CA ASN A 299 17.34 -2.77 -9.82
C ASN A 299 17.05 -1.26 -9.72
N GLN A 300 16.29 -0.83 -8.71
CA GLN A 300 16.05 0.60 -8.46
C GLN A 300 17.35 1.36 -8.18
N LEU A 301 18.23 0.82 -7.33
CA LEU A 301 19.50 1.46 -6.99
C LEU A 301 20.41 1.63 -8.21
N ARG A 302 20.41 0.68 -9.15
CA ARG A 302 21.23 0.74 -10.37
C ARG A 302 20.84 1.86 -11.34
N LEU A 303 19.72 2.55 -11.10
CA LEU A 303 19.40 3.79 -11.81
C LEU A 303 20.44 4.90 -11.54
N LEU A 304 21.16 4.81 -10.42
CA LEU A 304 22.32 5.66 -10.13
C LEU A 304 23.60 5.24 -10.89
N GLY A 305 23.54 4.18 -11.70
CA GLY A 305 24.68 3.60 -12.42
C GLY A 305 25.16 2.29 -11.80
N PHE A 306 25.43 1.28 -12.64
CA PHE A 306 25.81 -0.07 -12.20
C PHE A 306 27.09 -0.12 -11.37
N ASP A 307 28.08 0.71 -11.70
CA ASP A 307 29.36 0.73 -10.99
C ASP A 307 29.25 1.29 -9.56
N ASN A 308 28.17 2.02 -9.28
CA ASN A 308 27.89 2.63 -7.99
C ASN A 308 27.12 1.70 -7.03
N VAL A 309 26.77 0.49 -7.46
CA VAL A 309 25.97 -0.45 -6.66
C VAL A 309 26.71 -1.77 -6.48
N VAL A 310 26.90 -2.16 -5.23
CA VAL A 310 27.50 -3.44 -4.85
C VAL A 310 26.45 -4.30 -4.15
N PRO A 311 26.21 -5.55 -4.57
CA PRO A 311 25.33 -6.47 -3.86
C PRO A 311 25.92 -6.91 -2.51
N GLU A 312 25.17 -7.70 -1.77
CA GLU A 312 25.60 -8.41 -0.56
C GLU A 312 27.03 -8.99 -0.70
N VAL A 313 27.87 -8.68 0.28
CA VAL A 313 29.28 -9.09 0.33
C VAL A 313 29.46 -10.10 1.46
N LYS A 314 30.05 -11.25 1.14
CA LYS A 314 30.43 -12.24 2.14
C LYS A 314 31.78 -11.88 2.75
N TYR A 315 31.87 -11.92 4.07
CA TYR A 315 33.10 -11.63 4.80
C TYR A 315 33.25 -12.57 5.99
N HIS A 316 34.47 -12.64 6.53
CA HIS A 316 34.74 -13.48 7.69
C HIS A 316 34.55 -12.69 8.99
N ASN A 317 33.70 -13.20 9.88
CA ASN A 317 33.66 -12.79 11.27
C ASN A 317 34.31 -13.88 12.12
N GLY A 318 35.61 -13.74 12.36
CA GLY A 318 36.42 -14.81 12.94
C GLY A 318 36.52 -16.00 11.99
N HIS A 319 35.93 -17.13 12.36
CA HIS A 319 35.91 -18.35 11.52
C HIS A 319 34.64 -18.51 10.68
N ASP A 320 33.61 -17.71 10.95
CA ASP A 320 32.33 -17.82 10.28
C ASP A 320 32.31 -16.94 9.03
N LEU A 321 31.87 -17.51 7.90
CA LEU A 321 31.54 -16.75 6.71
C LEU A 321 30.12 -16.20 6.88
N VAL A 322 29.99 -14.88 6.91
CA VAL A 322 28.74 -14.18 7.19
C VAL A 322 28.41 -13.25 6.03
N ASP A 323 27.13 -13.14 5.73
CA ASP A 323 26.60 -12.23 4.73
C ASP A 323 26.42 -10.81 5.33
N SER A 324 26.65 -9.76 4.54
CA SER A 324 26.54 -8.36 4.97
C SER A 324 25.08 -7.84 4.89
N ILE A 325 24.88 -6.56 4.58
CA ILE A 325 23.55 -6.03 4.19
C ILE A 325 23.27 -6.36 2.72
N ASP A 326 22.04 -6.14 2.27
CA ASP A 326 21.62 -6.49 0.91
C ASP A 326 22.33 -5.68 -0.20
N TRP A 327 22.50 -4.36 -0.02
CA TRP A 327 23.17 -3.50 -1.02
C TRP A 327 24.03 -2.38 -0.43
N PHE A 328 25.14 -2.06 -1.09
CA PHE A 328 25.90 -0.83 -0.88
C PHE A 328 25.71 0.11 -2.07
N VAL A 329 25.54 1.41 -1.80
CA VAL A 329 25.55 2.47 -2.83
C VAL A 329 26.74 3.39 -2.60
N LEU A 330 27.53 3.56 -3.64
CA LEU A 330 28.75 4.35 -3.67
C LEU A 330 28.44 5.72 -4.26
N LEU A 331 28.32 6.74 -3.42
CA LEU A 331 28.27 8.13 -3.85
C LEU A 331 29.65 8.78 -3.66
N GLU A 332 29.82 10.00 -4.16
CA GLU A 332 31.08 10.74 -4.03
C GLU A 332 31.47 10.91 -2.54
N ASP A 333 30.57 11.48 -1.74
CA ASP A 333 30.81 11.78 -0.32
C ASP A 333 30.27 10.73 0.66
N PHE A 334 29.40 9.83 0.18
CA PHE A 334 28.63 8.92 1.03
C PHE A 334 28.78 7.46 0.61
N LEU A 335 28.71 6.58 1.61
CA LEU A 335 28.44 5.16 1.46
C LEU A 335 27.07 4.86 2.06
N LEU A 336 26.11 4.42 1.25
CA LEU A 336 24.80 4.01 1.75
C LEU A 336 24.80 2.50 2.00
N LEU A 337 24.33 2.09 3.19
CA LEU A 337 24.09 0.71 3.59
C LEU A 337 22.59 0.44 3.49
N ILE A 338 22.16 -0.39 2.53
CA ILE A 338 20.75 -0.62 2.24
C ILE A 338 20.36 -2.03 2.71
N GLU A 339 19.34 -2.09 3.56
CA GLU A 339 18.75 -3.33 4.07
C GLU A 339 17.28 -3.41 3.68
N CYS A 340 16.86 -4.49 3.04
CA CYS A 340 15.53 -4.70 2.49
C CYS A 340 14.68 -5.53 3.46
N LYS A 341 13.44 -5.10 3.68
CA LYS A 341 12.42 -5.83 4.44
C LYS A 341 11.13 -5.93 3.65
N SER A 342 10.74 -7.14 3.25
CA SER A 342 9.42 -7.42 2.68
C SER A 342 8.29 -7.43 3.73
N THR A 343 8.53 -6.79 4.89
CA THR A 343 7.56 -6.65 5.96
C THR A 343 6.49 -5.63 5.59
N ARG A 344 5.37 -5.72 6.32
CA ARG A 344 4.23 -4.82 6.17
C ARG A 344 3.67 -4.49 7.55
N PRO A 345 3.06 -3.30 7.71
CA PRO A 345 2.38 -2.94 8.95
C PRO A 345 1.31 -3.98 9.30
N ASP A 346 1.40 -4.52 10.51
CA ASP A 346 0.40 -5.45 11.01
C ASP A 346 -0.77 -4.70 11.66
N GLU A 347 -1.78 -5.44 12.11
CA GLU A 347 -2.95 -4.84 12.76
C GLU A 347 -2.58 -4.06 14.02
N SER A 348 -1.60 -4.53 14.81
CA SER A 348 -1.12 -3.81 15.99
C SER A 348 -0.54 -2.44 15.62
N MET A 349 0.32 -2.39 14.60
CA MET A 349 0.90 -1.13 14.12
C MET A 349 -0.16 -0.18 13.58
N ARG A 350 -1.09 -0.68 12.74
CA ARG A 350 -2.18 0.15 12.17
C ARG A 350 -3.11 0.71 13.23
N LEU A 351 -3.36 -0.05 14.30
CA LEU A 351 -4.22 0.36 15.39
C LEU A 351 -3.49 1.23 16.43
N GLY A 352 -2.16 1.35 16.36
CA GLY A 352 -1.37 2.01 17.40
C GLY A 352 -1.59 1.34 18.77
N ALA A 353 -1.61 0.01 18.80
CA ALA A 353 -1.89 -0.77 20.00
C ALA A 353 -0.75 -0.67 21.04
N LEU A 354 -1.00 -1.17 22.27
CA LEU A 354 -0.03 -1.11 23.37
C LEU A 354 1.31 -1.83 23.08
N ASP A 355 1.32 -2.77 22.13
CA ASP A 355 2.52 -3.48 21.70
C ASP A 355 3.18 -2.89 20.44
N LEU A 356 2.82 -1.66 20.05
CA LEU A 356 3.37 -0.94 18.91
C LEU A 356 4.90 -1.01 18.86
N ALA A 357 5.60 -0.66 19.94
CA ALA A 357 7.06 -0.69 20.00
C ALA A 357 7.64 -2.10 19.70
N LYS A 358 6.98 -3.16 20.20
CA LYS A 358 7.40 -4.54 19.89
C LYS A 358 7.16 -4.90 18.43
N SER A 359 6.05 -4.43 17.85
CA SER A 359 5.77 -4.61 16.42
C SER A 359 6.81 -3.89 15.57
N MET A 360 7.10 -2.63 15.88
CA MET A 360 8.14 -1.82 15.22
C MET A 360 9.52 -2.47 15.29
N GLN A 361 9.95 -2.90 16.48
CA GLN A 361 11.23 -3.59 16.66
C GLN A 361 11.31 -4.86 15.80
N ARG A 362 10.22 -5.63 15.74
CA ARG A 362 10.17 -6.87 14.96
C ARG A 362 10.23 -6.62 13.45
N GLN A 363 9.56 -5.58 12.96
CA GLN A 363 9.42 -5.30 11.53
C GLN A 363 10.59 -4.51 10.97
N ILE A 364 11.05 -3.47 11.68
CA ILE A 364 12.06 -2.52 11.21
C ILE A 364 13.36 -2.63 12.02
N GLY A 365 13.28 -2.83 13.35
CA GLY A 365 14.46 -2.81 14.23
C GLY A 365 15.56 -3.79 13.81
N LYS A 366 15.18 -4.99 13.34
CA LYS A 366 16.13 -5.97 12.79
C LYS A 366 16.92 -5.47 11.58
N GLY A 367 16.34 -4.56 10.79
CA GLY A 367 17.06 -3.95 9.67
C GLY A 367 18.14 -2.99 10.15
N ILE A 368 17.82 -2.18 11.17
CA ILE A 368 18.79 -1.29 11.84
C ILE A 368 19.91 -2.12 12.50
N ASP A 369 19.57 -3.22 13.18
CA ASP A 369 20.55 -4.14 13.77
C ASP A 369 21.52 -4.69 12.71
N GLN A 370 21.02 -5.05 11.52
CA GLN A 370 21.85 -5.56 10.44
C GLN A 370 22.77 -4.47 9.85
N ILE A 371 22.28 -3.23 9.73
CA ILE A 371 23.09 -2.07 9.35
C ILE A 371 24.20 -1.83 10.37
N ASN A 372 23.88 -1.75 11.66
CA ASN A 372 24.84 -1.57 12.76
C ASN A 372 25.91 -2.67 12.73
N LYS A 373 25.48 -3.92 12.56
CA LYS A 373 26.40 -5.07 12.44
C LYS A 373 27.32 -4.90 11.24
N THR A 374 26.80 -4.63 10.05
CA THR A 374 27.62 -4.43 8.85
C THR A 374 28.59 -3.25 9.01
N TYR A 375 28.14 -2.14 9.60
CA TYR A 375 29.00 -1.00 9.89
C TYR A 375 30.18 -1.37 10.80
N SER A 376 29.95 -2.19 11.83
CA SER A 376 31.01 -2.65 12.73
C SER A 376 32.09 -3.51 12.04
N PHE A 377 31.77 -4.12 10.89
CA PHE A 377 32.67 -4.93 10.08
C PHE A 377 33.07 -4.26 8.75
N LEU A 378 32.78 -2.97 8.57
CA LEU A 378 32.93 -2.31 7.28
C LEU A 378 34.35 -2.37 6.71
N THR A 379 35.38 -2.29 7.56
CA THR A 379 36.78 -2.42 7.12
C THR A 379 37.10 -3.81 6.60
N GLU A 380 36.57 -4.87 7.22
CA GLU A 380 36.75 -6.25 6.74
C GLU A 380 36.01 -6.45 5.43
N ILE A 381 34.78 -5.95 5.32
CA ILE A 381 33.97 -5.99 4.09
C ILE A 381 34.70 -5.27 2.94
N ALA A 382 35.24 -4.07 3.19
CA ALA A 382 36.01 -3.30 2.21
C ALA A 382 37.29 -4.02 1.74
N SER A 383 37.82 -4.96 2.54
CA SER A 383 38.97 -5.79 2.12
C SER A 383 38.58 -6.89 1.12
N GLN A 384 37.31 -7.32 1.14
CA GLN A 384 36.77 -8.33 0.21
C GLN A 384 36.21 -7.70 -1.06
N GLU A 385 35.75 -6.45 -0.99
CA GLU A 385 35.22 -5.68 -2.11
C GLU A 385 35.82 -4.28 -2.12
N THR A 386 36.85 -4.09 -2.95
CA THR A 386 37.70 -2.88 -2.94
C THR A 386 36.99 -1.62 -3.43
N ARG A 387 35.82 -1.74 -4.06
CA ARG A 387 35.00 -0.58 -4.43
C ARG A 387 34.36 0.09 -3.21
N ILE A 388 34.23 -0.62 -2.09
CA ILE A 388 33.67 -0.07 -0.86
C ILE A 388 34.77 0.68 -0.10
N GLU A 389 34.57 1.99 0.09
CA GLU A 389 35.50 2.85 0.82
C GLU A 389 35.02 3.09 2.26
N ALA A 390 35.63 2.39 3.23
CA ALA A 390 35.25 2.48 4.64
C ALA A 390 35.50 3.88 5.27
N SER A 391 36.22 4.77 4.58
CA SER A 391 36.48 6.15 5.03
C SER A 391 35.37 7.15 4.69
N LYS A 392 34.39 6.78 3.84
CA LYS A 392 33.28 7.65 3.47
C LYS A 392 32.31 7.85 4.63
N LYS A 393 31.50 8.92 4.56
CA LYS A 393 30.38 9.11 5.50
C LYS A 393 29.34 8.03 5.26
N VAL A 394 28.99 7.28 6.30
CA VAL A 394 28.07 6.14 6.18
C VAL A 394 26.65 6.56 6.55
N ILE A 395 25.68 6.14 5.74
CA ILE A 395 24.24 6.31 6.00
C ILE A 395 23.56 4.94 5.89
N GLY A 396 22.77 4.57 6.88
CA GLY A 396 21.89 3.40 6.82
C GLY A 396 20.54 3.71 6.19
N ILE A 397 20.01 2.79 5.39
CA ILE A 397 18.65 2.89 4.85
C ILE A 397 17.98 1.51 4.97
N VAL A 398 16.93 1.42 5.77
CA VAL A 398 16.04 0.26 5.77
C VAL A 398 14.92 0.51 4.78
N VAL A 399 14.84 -0.29 3.71
CA VAL A 399 13.80 -0.20 2.69
C VAL A 399 12.72 -1.24 2.96
N THR A 400 11.48 -0.81 3.10
CA THR A 400 10.33 -1.68 3.36
C THR A 400 9.45 -1.81 2.12
N LEU A 401 8.88 -3.00 1.87
CA LEU A 401 8.02 -3.21 0.69
C LEU A 401 6.72 -2.40 0.75
N GLU A 402 6.15 -2.22 1.93
CA GLU A 402 4.92 -1.47 2.15
C GLU A 402 5.19 -0.22 2.99
N ASP A 403 4.36 0.81 2.82
CA ASP A 403 4.49 2.06 3.57
C ASP A 403 4.29 1.85 5.07
N HIS A 404 5.37 1.99 5.84
CA HIS A 404 5.32 2.09 7.30
C HIS A 404 5.14 3.56 7.68
N PHE A 405 3.92 4.07 7.48
CA PHE A 405 3.68 5.49 7.66
C PHE A 405 4.10 5.98 9.05
N ALA A 406 4.72 7.16 9.08
CA ALA A 406 5.27 7.80 10.27
C ALA A 406 6.44 7.06 10.97
N ALA A 407 6.98 5.98 10.37
CA ALA A 407 8.14 5.23 10.88
C ALA A 407 9.32 6.14 11.25
N SER A 408 9.70 7.01 10.32
CA SER A 408 10.87 7.90 10.44
C SER A 408 10.56 9.24 11.13
N SER A 409 9.34 9.42 11.66
CA SER A 409 8.93 10.66 12.32
C SER A 409 8.38 10.42 13.72
N ILE A 410 7.17 9.87 13.83
CA ILE A 410 6.40 9.86 15.08
C ILE A 410 6.74 8.65 15.94
N VAL A 411 7.00 7.49 15.32
CA VAL A 411 7.35 6.25 16.05
C VAL A 411 8.87 6.06 16.18
N ARG A 412 9.66 7.06 15.75
CA ARG A 412 11.13 7.09 15.85
C ARG A 412 11.66 6.73 17.25
N PRO A 413 11.09 7.22 18.37
CA PRO A 413 11.58 6.88 19.70
C PRO A 413 11.46 5.40 20.09
N ASP A 414 10.62 4.64 19.38
CA ASP A 414 10.39 3.21 19.61
C ASP A 414 11.30 2.31 18.76
N LEU A 415 12.15 2.90 17.90
CA LEU A 415 13.10 2.17 17.06
C LEU A 415 14.40 1.87 17.81
N THR A 416 15.13 0.87 17.33
CA THR A 416 16.50 0.59 17.81
C THR A 416 17.41 1.79 17.52
N THR A 417 18.31 2.09 18.46
CA THR A 417 19.36 3.08 18.25
C THR A 417 20.26 2.67 17.09
N ALA A 418 20.50 3.59 16.16
CA ALA A 418 21.40 3.37 15.05
C ALA A 418 22.82 3.84 15.39
N ASP A 419 23.83 3.05 15.00
CA ASP A 419 25.24 3.39 15.18
C ASP A 419 25.72 4.41 14.14
N VAL A 420 25.00 4.51 13.02
CA VAL A 420 25.18 5.50 11.95
C VAL A 420 23.86 6.20 11.65
N PRO A 421 23.88 7.42 11.08
CA PRO A 421 22.66 8.08 10.60
C PRO A 421 21.84 7.13 9.72
N THR A 422 20.63 6.75 10.15
CA THR A 422 19.83 5.70 9.51
C THR A 422 18.40 6.14 9.30
N THR A 423 17.85 5.94 8.09
CA THR A 423 16.43 6.19 7.81
C THR A 423 15.68 4.91 7.48
N VAL A 424 14.35 4.97 7.56
CA VAL A 424 13.44 3.92 7.08
C VAL A 424 12.62 4.50 5.96
N LEU A 425 12.67 3.87 4.79
CA LEU A 425 11.91 4.25 3.61
C LEU A 425 10.96 3.14 3.20
N SER A 426 9.82 3.49 2.64
CA SER A 426 9.08 2.56 1.80
C SER A 426 9.75 2.41 0.44
N VAL A 427 9.45 1.35 -0.28
CA VAL A 427 9.97 1.17 -1.64
C VAL A 427 9.47 2.27 -2.58
N ARG A 428 8.27 2.83 -2.33
CA ARG A 428 7.74 3.98 -3.07
C ARG A 428 8.61 5.22 -2.85
N GLU A 429 9.02 5.46 -1.62
CA GLU A 429 9.93 6.55 -1.26
C GLU A 429 11.32 6.34 -1.90
N LEU A 430 11.83 5.11 -1.91
CA LEU A 430 13.05 4.78 -2.63
C LEU A 430 12.91 5.04 -4.14
N GLU A 431 11.84 4.58 -4.76
CA GLU A 431 11.57 4.77 -6.19
C GLU A 431 11.57 6.24 -6.58
N GLN A 432 11.07 7.13 -5.72
CA GLN A 432 11.13 8.59 -5.89
C GLN A 432 12.56 9.10 -5.75
N LEU A 433 13.31 8.69 -4.72
CA LEU A 433 14.71 9.09 -4.54
C LEU A 433 15.60 8.69 -5.72
N MET A 434 15.36 7.53 -6.33
CA MET A 434 16.14 7.04 -7.47
C MET A 434 15.84 7.79 -8.79
N THR A 435 14.95 8.80 -8.76
CA THR A 435 14.72 9.72 -9.89
C THR A 435 15.44 11.06 -9.76
N LEU A 436 16.21 11.26 -8.68
CA LEU A 436 17.00 12.46 -8.44
C LEU A 436 18.38 12.38 -9.08
N GLU A 437 19.03 13.53 -9.29
CA GLU A 437 20.43 13.55 -9.69
C GLU A 437 21.28 13.12 -8.49
N GLN A 438 22.45 12.52 -8.71
CA GLN A 438 23.32 12.10 -7.61
C GLN A 438 23.70 13.27 -6.69
N GLY A 439 23.90 14.47 -7.25
CA GLY A 439 24.16 15.70 -6.50
C GLY A 439 22.98 16.08 -5.61
N ASP A 440 21.77 16.13 -6.17
CA ASP A 440 20.55 16.45 -5.42
C ASP A 440 20.27 15.43 -4.30
N LEU A 441 20.51 14.14 -4.56
CA LEU A 441 20.42 13.09 -3.55
C LEU A 441 21.44 13.31 -2.42
N ALA A 442 22.69 13.63 -2.76
CA ALA A 442 23.73 13.91 -1.78
C ALA A 442 23.42 15.16 -0.94
N ASP A 443 22.87 16.20 -1.56
CA ASP A 443 22.45 17.43 -0.87
C ASP A 443 21.27 17.18 0.07
N LEU A 444 20.27 16.41 -0.38
CA LEU A 444 19.12 16.01 0.44
C LEU A 444 19.55 15.19 1.67
N LEU A 445 20.46 14.23 1.47
CA LEU A 445 21.01 13.42 2.55
C LEU A 445 21.86 14.25 3.52
N SER A 446 22.68 15.18 3.00
CA SER A 446 23.45 16.12 3.81
C SER A 446 22.57 17.00 4.69
N ALA A 447 21.50 17.55 4.12
CA ALA A 447 20.52 18.36 4.85
C ALA A 447 19.82 17.53 5.93
N SER A 448 19.44 16.29 5.62
CA SER A 448 18.79 15.38 6.57
C SER A 448 19.71 15.02 7.74
N ILE A 449 21.01 14.83 7.49
CA ILE A 449 22.02 14.57 8.55
C ILE A 449 22.17 15.79 9.47
N ALA A 450 22.17 17.01 8.92
CA ALA A 450 22.28 18.22 9.73
C ALA A 450 21.12 18.40 10.71
N GLU A 451 19.94 17.83 10.40
CA GLU A 451 18.76 17.81 11.26
C GLU A 451 18.65 16.56 12.16
N CYS A 452 19.62 15.63 12.08
CA CYS A 452 19.57 14.37 12.80
C CYS A 452 19.73 14.59 14.31
N GLY A 453 18.80 14.03 15.10
CA GLY A 453 18.86 14.01 16.55
C GLY A 453 19.84 12.98 17.10
N SER A 454 19.92 12.88 18.42
CA SER A 454 20.89 12.02 19.13
C SER A 454 20.65 10.51 19.01
N ASP A 455 19.51 10.08 18.48
CA ASP A 455 19.19 8.66 18.23
C ASP A 455 19.68 8.16 16.86
N ASN A 456 20.31 9.05 16.07
CA ASN A 456 20.79 8.81 14.71
C ASN A 456 19.72 8.38 13.70
N VAL A 457 18.43 8.54 13.99
CA VAL A 457 17.37 8.23 13.01
C VAL A 457 17.11 9.46 12.12
N LEU A 458 17.20 9.29 10.82
CA LEU A 458 17.04 10.35 9.83
C LEU A 458 15.60 10.44 9.31
N HIS A 459 15.09 11.67 9.18
CA HIS A 459 13.88 11.96 8.44
C HIS A 459 14.25 12.61 7.11
N VAL A 460 14.11 11.86 6.01
CA VAL A 460 14.41 12.37 4.67
C VAL A 460 13.16 13.04 4.11
N ARG A 461 13.25 14.33 3.80
CA ARG A 461 12.11 15.11 3.26
C ARG A 461 12.00 14.94 1.75
N ILE A 462 11.52 13.76 1.33
CA ILE A 462 11.42 13.39 -0.09
C ILE A 462 10.49 14.35 -0.85
N ASP A 463 9.47 14.88 -0.17
CA ASP A 463 8.52 15.84 -0.75
C ASP A 463 9.16 17.18 -1.14
N ASP A 464 10.33 17.52 -0.60
CA ASP A 464 11.08 18.73 -0.96
C ASP A 464 11.89 18.53 -2.27
N ALA A 465 12.05 17.29 -2.74
CA ALA A 465 12.82 16.96 -3.91
C ALA A 465 11.95 16.99 -5.19
N THR A 466 12.51 17.52 -6.28
CA THR A 466 11.84 17.52 -7.58
C THR A 466 12.45 16.41 -8.45
N PRO A 467 11.69 15.37 -8.84
CA PRO A 467 12.15 14.36 -9.78
C PRO A 467 12.61 14.96 -11.11
N ILE A 468 13.70 14.44 -11.69
CA ILE A 468 14.14 14.87 -13.03
C ILE A 468 13.20 14.29 -14.10
N ALA A 469 12.72 13.06 -13.87
CA ALA A 469 11.92 12.28 -14.79
C ALA A 469 11.09 11.23 -14.04
N PRO A 470 10.06 10.64 -14.67
CA PRO A 470 9.39 9.44 -14.16
C PRO A 470 10.39 8.30 -13.94
N ASN A 471 10.14 7.44 -12.95
CA ASN A 471 10.99 6.29 -12.69
C ASN A 471 11.02 5.34 -13.91
N PRO A 472 12.18 5.13 -14.56
CA PRO A 472 12.26 4.41 -15.83
C PRO A 472 11.91 2.91 -15.71
N LEU A 473 12.13 2.28 -14.54
CA LEU A 473 11.74 0.88 -14.33
C LEU A 473 10.23 0.73 -14.24
N LEU A 474 9.58 1.63 -13.48
CA LEU A 474 8.13 1.66 -13.39
C LEU A 474 7.51 1.98 -14.76
N GLN A 475 8.03 3.00 -15.44
CA GLN A 475 7.57 3.39 -16.77
C GLN A 475 7.72 2.25 -17.79
N SER A 476 8.90 1.61 -17.87
CA SER A 476 9.11 0.50 -18.80
C SER A 476 8.20 -0.70 -18.52
N SER A 477 7.89 -0.96 -17.25
CA SER A 477 7.00 -2.06 -16.87
C SER A 477 5.55 -1.73 -17.20
N PHE A 478 5.17 -0.46 -17.03
CA PHE A 478 3.88 0.04 -17.46
C PHE A 478 3.70 -0.07 -18.98
N ASP A 479 4.65 0.46 -19.75
CA ASP A 479 4.60 0.52 -21.22
C ASP A 479 4.66 -0.87 -21.89
N SER A 480 5.30 -1.83 -21.24
CA SER A 480 5.39 -3.21 -21.73
C SER A 480 4.15 -4.05 -21.43
N SER A 481 3.27 -3.61 -20.51
CA SER A 481 2.07 -4.37 -20.18
C SER A 481 1.10 -4.49 -21.36
N ALA A 482 0.58 -5.70 -21.53
CA ALA A 482 -0.44 -5.99 -22.53
C ALA A 482 -1.70 -5.14 -22.37
N VAL A 483 -2.10 -4.88 -21.13
CA VAL A 483 -3.30 -4.11 -20.80
C VAL A 483 -3.11 -2.64 -21.18
N MET A 484 -1.94 -2.07 -20.89
CA MET A 484 -1.67 -0.66 -21.14
C MET A 484 -1.49 -0.37 -22.63
N GLN A 485 -0.75 -1.23 -23.35
CA GLN A 485 -0.66 -1.14 -24.81
C GLN A 485 -2.02 -1.15 -25.50
N MET A 486 -2.96 -1.94 -24.96
CA MET A 486 -4.32 -1.99 -25.48
C MET A 486 -5.09 -0.70 -25.18
N ILE A 487 -4.98 -0.15 -23.96
CA ILE A 487 -5.61 1.12 -23.58
C ILE A 487 -5.11 2.27 -24.46
N ASP A 488 -3.80 2.35 -24.69
CA ASP A 488 -3.22 3.38 -25.54
C ASP A 488 -3.64 3.23 -27.00
N ALA A 489 -3.84 2.00 -27.50
CA ALA A 489 -4.37 1.75 -28.85
C ALA A 489 -5.86 2.09 -29.01
N TRP A 490 -6.58 2.37 -27.92
CA TRP A 490 -7.98 2.81 -27.94
C TRP A 490 -8.13 4.34 -27.88
N ARG A 491 -7.08 5.05 -27.44
CA ARG A 491 -6.99 6.51 -27.52
C ARG A 491 -6.64 6.96 -28.94
#